data_AF-A0A7I9Z3W8-F1
#
_entry.id   AF-A0A7I9Z3W8-F1
#
_cell.length_a   1.000
_cell.length_b   1.000
_cell.length_c   1.000
_cell.angle_alpha   90.00
_cell.angle_beta   90.00
_cell.angle_gamma   90.00
#
_symmetry.space_group_name_H-M   'P 1'
#
loop_
_entity.id
_entity.type
_entity.pdbx_description
1 polymer ?
#
loop_
_entity_poly.entity_id
_entity_poly.type
_entity_poly.pdbx_seq_one_letter_code
_entity_poly.pdbx_strand_id
1 'polypeptide(L)'
;MSPARPDATPAVKPIEISADLKVLMRRLKLGQLLDTLPERLALARSNRLPHHDFLEMLLADEVTRRDRKSAQLRAKAARLDPQMQLQAWDDTAASATTASCGQS
;
A
#
# COMPACT_ATOMS: atom_id res chain seq x y z
N MET A 1 27.47 20.89 -37.47
CA MET A 1 26.84 21.48 -36.27
C MET A 1 25.34 21.48 -36.48
N SER A 2 24.63 20.51 -35.92
CA SER A 2 23.17 20.50 -35.91
C SER A 2 22.71 20.98 -34.54
N PRO A 3 21.78 21.96 -34.44
CA PRO A 3 21.32 22.41 -33.14
C PRO A 3 20.42 21.35 -32.51
N ALA A 4 20.65 21.13 -31.21
CA ALA A 4 19.90 20.21 -30.38
C ALA A 4 18.40 20.56 -30.39
N ARG A 5 17.56 19.54 -30.58
CA ARG A 5 16.11 19.63 -30.39
C ARG A 5 15.86 19.81 -28.90
N PRO A 6 15.08 20.81 -28.45
CA PRO A 6 14.69 20.89 -27.05
C PRO A 6 13.85 19.66 -26.72
N ASP A 7 14.30 18.86 -25.76
CA ASP A 7 13.49 17.83 -25.11
C ASP A 7 12.30 18.53 -24.46
N ALA A 8 11.19 18.60 -25.20
CA ALA A 8 9.91 19.00 -24.67
C ALA A 8 9.42 17.85 -23.80
N THR A 9 9.82 17.88 -22.53
CA THR A 9 9.20 17.07 -21.48
C THR A 9 7.69 17.32 -21.57
N PRO A 10 6.85 16.32 -21.91
CA PRO A 10 5.43 16.57 -21.99
C PRO A 10 4.97 16.86 -20.57
N ALA A 11 4.58 18.11 -20.31
CA ALA A 11 3.91 18.50 -19.09
C ALA A 11 2.63 17.65 -18.98
N VAL A 12 2.72 16.58 -18.19
CA VAL A 12 1.61 15.69 -17.90
C VAL A 12 0.58 16.54 -17.15
N LYS A 13 -0.42 17.04 -17.88
CA LYS A 13 -1.60 17.64 -17.24
C LYS A 13 -2.10 16.66 -16.18
N PRO A 14 -2.25 17.08 -14.91
CA PRO A 14 -2.85 16.24 -13.89
C PRO A 14 -4.19 15.74 -14.41
N ILE A 15 -4.41 14.43 -14.31
CA ILE A 15 -5.67 13.84 -14.74
C ILE A 15 -6.73 14.29 -13.74
N GLU A 16 -7.56 15.23 -14.15
CA GLU A 16 -8.62 15.77 -13.32
C GLU A 16 -9.73 14.72 -13.15
N ILE A 17 -9.97 14.33 -11.90
CA ILE A 17 -11.02 13.39 -11.53
C ILE A 17 -12.33 14.17 -11.40
N SER A 18 -13.35 13.76 -12.14
CA SER A 18 -14.68 14.39 -12.09
C SER A 18 -15.28 14.35 -10.67
N ALA A 19 -16.09 15.36 -10.35
CA ALA A 19 -16.75 15.43 -9.04
C ALA A 19 -17.67 14.22 -8.79
N ASP A 20 -18.37 13.75 -9.83
CA ASP A 20 -19.26 12.59 -9.75
C ASP A 20 -18.48 11.30 -9.42
N LEU A 21 -17.32 11.11 -10.04
CA LEU A 21 -16.46 9.95 -9.74
C LEU A 21 -15.99 9.99 -8.28
N LYS A 22 -15.64 11.17 -7.76
CA LYS A 22 -15.30 11.32 -6.32
C LYS A 22 -16.48 10.95 -5.42
N VAL A 23 -17.70 11.34 -5.77
CA VAL A 23 -18.92 10.98 -5.01
C VAL A 23 -19.16 9.47 -5.03
N LEU A 24 -19.09 8.84 -6.20
CA LEU A 24 -19.24 7.39 -6.37
C LEU A 24 -18.19 6.62 -5.56
N MET A 25 -16.92 7.02 -5.66
CA MET A 25 -15.82 6.39 -4.92
C MET A 25 -15.99 6.53 -3.41
N ARG A 26 -16.41 7.69 -2.91
CA ARG A 26 -16.73 7.86 -1.47
C ARG A 26 -17.87 6.95 -1.04
N ARG A 27 -18.93 6.82 -1.85
CA ARG A 27 -20.08 5.94 -1.56
C ARG A 27 -19.67 4.46 -1.50
N LEU A 28 -18.71 4.06 -2.34
CA LEU A 28 -18.10 2.72 -2.34
C LEU A 28 -17.01 2.52 -1.26
N LYS A 29 -16.81 3.50 -0.36
CA LYS A 29 -15.75 3.51 0.66
C LYS A 29 -14.33 3.45 0.08
N LEU A 30 -14.14 3.93 -1.16
CA LEU A 30 -12.86 4.09 -1.85
C LEU A 30 -12.26 5.49 -1.66
N GLY A 31 -12.74 6.25 -0.66
CA GLY A 31 -12.37 7.66 -0.48
C GLY A 31 -10.88 7.90 -0.30
N GLN A 32 -10.14 6.93 0.24
CA GLN A 32 -8.70 7.05 0.49
C GLN A 32 -7.84 6.71 -0.74
N LEU A 33 -8.41 6.04 -1.74
CA LEU A 33 -7.76 5.87 -3.03
C LEU A 33 -7.79 7.17 -3.85
N LEU A 34 -8.71 8.11 -3.54
CA LEU A 34 -8.83 9.38 -4.27
C LEU A 34 -7.54 10.21 -4.24
N ASP A 35 -6.79 10.14 -3.15
CA ASP A 35 -5.56 10.92 -2.98
C ASP A 35 -4.44 10.44 -3.92
N THR A 36 -4.41 9.13 -4.24
CA THR A 36 -3.38 8.52 -5.11
C THR A 36 -3.88 8.21 -6.53
N LEU A 37 -5.18 8.41 -6.78
CA LEU A 37 -5.80 8.09 -8.06
C LEU A 37 -5.23 8.88 -9.25
N PRO A 38 -4.90 10.18 -9.15
CA PRO A 38 -4.32 10.92 -10.27
C PRO A 38 -2.98 10.34 -10.75
N GLU A 39 -2.12 9.93 -9.80
CA GLU A 39 -0.82 9.33 -10.08
C GLU A 39 -0.99 7.96 -10.75
N ARG A 40 -1.92 7.14 -10.23
CA ARG A 40 -2.24 5.82 -10.78
C ARG A 40 -2.83 5.90 -12.19
N LEU A 41 -3.66 6.90 -12.46
CA LEU A 41 -4.18 7.17 -13.80
C LEU A 41 -3.08 7.60 -14.76
N ALA A 42 -2.11 8.39 -14.29
CA ALA A 42 -0.96 8.80 -15.10
C ALA A 42 -0.08 7.60 -15.46
N LEU A 43 0.17 6.69 -14.50
CA LEU A 43 0.88 5.42 -14.70
C LEU A 43 0.12 4.48 -15.64
N ALA A 44 -1.20 4.38 -15.50
CA ALA A 44 -2.03 3.59 -16.41
C ALA A 44 -1.92 4.09 -17.85
N ARG A 45 -1.92 5.41 -18.03
CA ARG A 45 -1.77 6.04 -19.34
C ARG A 45 -0.36 5.84 -19.92
N SER A 46 0.70 5.98 -19.11
CA SER A 46 2.08 5.79 -19.58
C SER A 46 2.33 4.34 -19.99
N ASN A 47 1.81 3.39 -19.22
CA ASN A 47 2.05 1.97 -19.43
C ASN A 47 1.04 1.32 -20.38
N ARG A 48 0.07 2.10 -20.91
CA ARG A 48 -1.05 1.61 -21.73
C ARG A 48 -1.75 0.41 -21.07
N LEU A 49 -1.94 0.49 -19.76
CA LEU A 49 -2.58 -0.58 -19.00
C LEU A 49 -4.02 -0.78 -19.50
N PRO A 50 -4.42 -2.03 -19.81
CA PRO A 50 -5.81 -2.36 -20.05
C PRO A 50 -6.71 -1.87 -18.91
N HIS A 51 -7.94 -1.48 -19.24
CA HIS A 51 -8.88 -0.96 -18.23
C HIS A 51 -9.17 -1.98 -17.12
N HIS A 52 -9.21 -3.28 -17.45
CA HIS A 52 -9.43 -4.33 -16.45
C HIS A 52 -8.24 -4.44 -15.49
N ASP A 53 -7.01 -4.45 -16.00
CA ASP A 53 -5.79 -4.48 -15.17
C ASP A 53 -5.69 -3.26 -14.25
N PHE A 54 -6.07 -2.08 -14.75
CA PHE A 54 -6.12 -0.88 -13.94
C PHE A 54 -7.14 -1.00 -12.79
N LEU A 55 -8.34 -1.52 -13.08
CA LEU A 55 -9.37 -1.73 -12.07
C LEU A 55 -8.95 -2.81 -11.07
N GLU A 56 -8.34 -3.90 -11.53
CA GLU A 56 -7.81 -4.97 -10.68
C GLU A 56 -6.76 -4.43 -9.71
N MET A 57 -5.76 -3.70 -10.21
CA MET A 57 -4.74 -3.05 -9.39
C MET A 57 -5.37 -2.11 -8.35
N LEU A 58 -6.35 -1.28 -8.76
CA LEU A 58 -7.00 -0.33 -7.86
C LEU A 58 -7.79 -1.03 -6.75
N LEU A 59 -8.52 -2.10 -7.09
CA LEU A 59 -9.32 -2.87 -6.15
C LEU A 59 -8.44 -3.70 -5.20
N ALA A 60 -7.37 -4.31 -5.70
CA ALA A 60 -6.41 -5.06 -4.90
C ALA A 60 -5.77 -4.18 -3.80
N ASP A 61 -5.44 -2.93 -4.13
CA ASP A 61 -4.88 -1.99 -3.17
C ASP A 61 -5.89 -1.58 -2.09
N GLU A 62 -7.16 -1.39 -2.43
CA GLU A 62 -8.19 -1.13 -1.43
C GLU A 62 -8.40 -2.34 -0.51
N VAL A 63 -8.44 -3.56 -1.05
CA VAL A 63 -8.56 -4.79 -0.26
C VAL A 63 -7.42 -4.88 0.74
N THR A 64 -6.18 -4.75 0.26
CA THR A 64 -4.97 -4.76 1.10
C THR A 64 -5.05 -3.70 2.21
N ARG A 65 -5.54 -2.49 1.87
CA ARG A 65 -5.72 -1.41 2.84
C ARG A 65 -6.75 -1.75 3.92
N ARG A 66 -7.89 -2.33 3.53
CA ARG A 66 -8.95 -2.76 4.46
C ARG A 66 -8.49 -3.89 5.36
N ASP A 67 -7.70 -4.81 4.84
CA ASP A 67 -7.13 -5.91 5.60
C ASP A 67 -6.15 -5.41 6.64
N ARG A 68 -5.24 -4.48 6.27
CA ARG A 68 -4.35 -3.81 7.22
C ARG A 68 -5.13 -3.10 8.33
N LYS A 69 -6.18 -2.34 7.98
CA LYS A 69 -7.02 -1.66 8.98
C LYS A 69 -7.71 -2.67 9.91
N SER A 70 -8.26 -3.75 9.36
CA SER A 70 -8.92 -4.80 10.12
C SER A 70 -7.94 -5.53 11.04
N ALA A 71 -6.73 -5.82 10.56
CA ALA A 71 -5.66 -6.42 11.36
C ALA A 71 -5.25 -5.50 12.52
N GLN A 72 -5.06 -4.20 12.27
CA GLN A 72 -4.77 -3.22 13.32
C GLN A 72 -5.89 -3.13 14.37
N LEU A 73 -7.16 -3.16 13.94
CA LEU A 73 -8.30 -3.15 14.86
C LEU A 73 -8.33 -4.42 15.72
N ARG A 74 -8.08 -5.59 15.14
CA ARG A 74 -7.98 -6.86 15.89
C ARG A 74 -6.82 -6.86 16.89
N ALA A 75 -5.63 -6.38 16.48
CA ALA A 75 -4.48 -6.24 17.37
C ALA A 75 -4.78 -5.33 18.56
N LYS A 76 -5.41 -4.16 18.29
CA LYS A 76 -5.85 -3.24 19.35
C LYS A 76 -6.89 -3.87 20.28
N ALA A 77 -7.86 -4.59 19.73
CA ALA A 77 -8.88 -5.29 20.52
C ALA A 77 -8.27 -6.37 21.42
N ALA A 78 -7.23 -7.06 20.92
CA ALA A 78 -6.46 -8.04 21.68
C ALA A 78 -5.48 -7.41 22.69
N ARG A 79 -5.39 -6.07 22.77
CA ARG A 79 -4.36 -5.33 23.52
C ARG A 79 -2.94 -5.80 23.18
N LEU A 80 -2.74 -6.27 21.94
CA LEU A 80 -1.42 -6.62 21.46
C LEU A 80 -0.60 -5.33 21.39
N ASP A 81 0.50 -5.31 22.14
CA ASP A 81 1.43 -4.18 22.13
C ASP A 81 1.90 -3.94 20.69
N PRO A 82 1.87 -2.70 20.15
CA PRO A 82 2.42 -2.37 18.85
C PRO A 82 3.89 -2.79 18.64
N GLN A 83 4.64 -3.07 19.71
CA GLN A 83 5.99 -3.62 19.67
C GLN A 83 6.04 -5.15 19.50
N MET A 84 4.92 -5.88 19.66
CA MET A 84 4.84 -7.32 19.35
C MET A 84 4.58 -7.57 17.87
N GLN A 85 5.50 -7.08 17.03
CA GLN A 85 5.57 -7.40 15.62
C GLN A 85 6.47 -8.60 15.43
N LEU A 86 6.27 -9.39 14.37
CA LEU A 86 7.10 -10.56 14.06
C LEU A 86 8.62 -10.23 13.95
N GLN A 87 8.97 -8.97 13.68
CA GLN A 87 10.36 -8.47 13.65
C GLN A 87 10.97 -8.17 15.03
N ALA A 88 10.15 -8.09 16.08
CA ALA A 88 10.57 -7.97 17.47
C ALA A 88 10.53 -9.32 18.21
N TRP A 89 10.23 -10.40 17.49
CA TRP A 89 10.37 -11.75 18.02
C TRP A 89 11.86 -12.01 18.25
N ASP A 90 12.25 -12.12 19.51
CA ASP A 90 13.59 -12.49 19.92
C ASP A 90 13.70 -14.01 19.97
N ASP A 91 14.37 -14.62 18.99
CA ASP A 91 14.65 -16.06 18.93
C ASP A 91 15.47 -16.55 20.15
N THR A 92 16.06 -15.63 20.92
CA THR A 92 16.82 -15.96 22.14
C THR A 92 15.92 -16.36 23.32
N ALA A 93 14.62 -16.06 23.28
CA ALA A 93 13.68 -16.38 24.36
C ALA A 93 13.41 -17.89 24.53
N ALA A 94 13.77 -18.72 23.55
CA ALA A 94 13.40 -20.14 23.52
C ALA A 94 14.52 -21.13 23.91
N SER A 95 15.65 -20.71 24.51
CA SER A 95 16.73 -21.67 24.84
C SER A 95 17.36 -21.53 26.23
N ALA A 96 16.65 -21.00 27.22
CA ALA A 96 17.11 -21.04 28.62
C ALA A 96 16.37 -22.09 29.45
N THR A 97 16.32 -23.34 28.96
CA THR A 97 15.98 -24.50 29.79
C THR A 97 16.71 -25.72 29.27
N THR A 98 17.93 -25.95 29.75
CA THR A 98 18.27 -27.21 30.44
C THR A 98 19.64 -27.12 31.11
N ALA A 99 19.61 -27.30 32.44
CA ALA A 99 20.52 -28.12 33.22
C ALA A 99 22.02 -27.73 33.25
N SER A 100 22.34 -26.88 34.23
CA SER A 100 23.45 -27.16 35.13
C SER A 100 23.22 -28.52 35.79
N CYS A 101 24.04 -29.52 35.45
CA CYS A 101 24.28 -30.70 36.27
C CYS A 101 25.76 -31.05 36.10
N GLY A 102 26.53 -30.78 37.15
CA GLY A 102 27.98 -30.97 37.16
C GLY A 102 28.39 -32.43 37.03
N GLN A 103 29.55 -32.64 36.40
CA GLN A 103 30.40 -33.83 36.51
C GLN A 103 31.83 -33.28 36.41
N SER A 104 32.58 -33.25 37.53
CA SER A 104 33.49 -34.29 38.03
C SER A 104 34.86 -34.23 37.37
#